data_AF-A0A534SNX2-F1
#
_entry.id   AF-A0A534SNX2-F1
#
_cell.length_a   1.000
_cell.length_b   1.000
_cell.length_c   1.000
_cell.angle_alpha   90.00
_cell.angle_beta   90.00
_cell.angle_gamma   90.00
#
_symmetry.space_group_name_H-M   'P 1'
#
loop_
_entity.id
_entity.type
_entity.pdbx_description
1 polymer ?
#
loop_
_entity_poly.entity_id
_entity_poly.type
_entity_poly.pdbx_seq_one_letter_code
_entity_poly.pdbx_strand_id
1 'polypeptide(L)'
;MAILLRDRQPFGRLINPPNLIDLGNLMLTFVLLWAYLAFSQFMLIYAGNIREEVTWYLARERPGWLAVALVLIAAHFALPFALLLQRAVKRNPVSLAGVAVLILVMRLVDDYWLVLPGMRGAEGFHWLYVVTPFAVGGLWLAAFARRLRGLALVPANEPLVEQAMAAHGH
;
A
#
# COMPACT_ATOMS: atom_id res chain seq x y z
N MET A 1 5.93 6.97 10.09
CA MET A 1 7.25 7.65 10.12
C MET A 1 7.14 9.12 9.75
N ALA A 2 6.60 9.49 8.59
CA ALA A 2 6.50 10.90 8.18
C ALA A 2 5.74 11.80 9.18
N ILE A 3 4.64 11.33 9.77
CA ILE A 3 3.92 12.07 10.83
C ILE A 3 4.77 12.25 12.09
N LEU A 4 5.56 11.24 12.48
CA LEU A 4 6.44 11.31 13.66
C LEU A 4 7.62 12.27 13.47
N LEU A 5 7.98 12.57 12.23
CA LEU A 5 9.05 13.50 11.87
C LEU A 5 8.52 14.90 11.54
N ARG A 6 7.20 15.13 11.64
CA ARG A 6 6.57 16.42 11.33
C ARG A 6 7.13 17.56 12.17
N ASP A 7 7.45 17.29 13.43
CA ASP A 7 7.93 18.32 14.35
C ASP A 7 9.46 18.55 14.25
N ARG A 8 10.16 17.81 13.38
CA ARG A 8 11.59 17.98 13.14
C ARG A 8 11.83 18.80 11.88
N GLN A 9 12.29 20.04 12.08
CA GLN A 9 12.80 20.88 11.00
C GLN A 9 14.07 20.26 10.40
N PRO A 10 14.27 20.30 9.08
CA PRO A 10 13.48 20.97 8.04
C PRO A 10 12.33 20.11 7.44
N PHE A 11 12.19 18.84 7.80
CA PHE A 11 11.22 17.90 7.19
C PHE A 11 9.76 18.35 7.35
N GLY A 12 9.43 18.99 8.47
CA GLY A 12 8.10 19.55 8.73
C GLY A 12 7.60 20.52 7.65
N ARG A 13 8.50 21.25 6.97
CA ARG A 13 8.16 22.18 5.88
C ARG A 13 7.73 21.49 4.59
N LEU A 14 8.01 20.20 4.44
CA LEU A 14 7.57 19.40 3.29
C LEU A 14 6.16 18.82 3.49
N ILE A 15 5.67 18.78 4.74
CA ILE A 15 4.34 18.27 5.09
C ILE A 15 3.31 19.40 4.98
N ASN A 16 3.08 19.84 3.73
CA ASN A 16 2.12 20.89 3.40
C ASN A 16 0.91 20.31 2.65
N PRO A 17 -0.27 20.96 2.70
CA PRO A 17 -1.47 20.46 2.02
C PRO A 17 -1.31 20.18 0.51
N PRO A 18 -0.57 20.97 -0.30
CA PRO A 18 -0.33 20.65 -1.71
C PRO A 18 0.41 19.31 -1.89
N ASN A 19 1.57 19.14 -1.24
CA ASN A 19 2.35 17.90 -1.31
C ASN A 19 1.56 16.67 -0.83
N LEU A 20 0.74 16.83 0.21
CA LEU A 20 -0.13 15.74 0.70
C LEU A 20 -1.22 15.38 -0.31
N ILE A 21 -1.77 16.37 -1.03
CA ILE A 21 -2.71 16.12 -2.12
C ILE A 21 -2.05 15.34 -3.25
N ASP A 22 -0.84 15.72 -3.65
CA ASP A 22 -0.12 15.04 -4.73
C ASP A 22 0.24 13.60 -4.36
N LEU A 23 0.69 13.37 -3.11
CA LEU A 23 0.90 12.02 -2.58
C LEU A 23 -0.40 11.21 -2.55
N GLY A 24 -1.51 11.82 -2.12
CA GLY A 24 -2.82 11.16 -2.12
C GLY A 24 -3.31 10.81 -3.53
N ASN A 25 -3.04 11.67 -4.53
CA ASN A 25 -3.34 11.38 -5.93
C ASN A 25 -2.46 10.25 -6.46
N LEU A 26 -1.17 10.24 -6.13
CA LEU A 26 -0.26 9.15 -6.51
C LEU A 26 -0.71 7.81 -5.91
N MET A 27 -1.08 7.80 -4.62
CA MET A 27 -1.65 6.63 -3.96
C MET A 27 -2.92 6.14 -4.67
N LEU A 28 -3.82 7.06 -5.03
CA LEU A 28 -5.04 6.72 -5.77
C LEU A 28 -4.71 6.09 -7.13
N THR A 29 -3.75 6.66 -7.87
CA THR A 29 -3.29 6.12 -9.14
C THR A 29 -2.75 4.70 -8.99
N PHE A 30 -1.97 4.41 -7.95
CA PHE A 30 -1.47 3.05 -7.70
C PHE A 30 -2.57 2.07 -7.30
N VAL A 31 -3.57 2.50 -6.52
CA VAL A 31 -4.76 1.67 -6.19
C VAL A 31 -5.55 1.33 -7.46
N LEU A 32 -5.77 2.33 -8.33
CA LEU A 32 -6.42 2.12 -9.63
C LEU A 32 -5.60 1.19 -10.54
N LEU A 33 -4.28 1.38 -10.60
CA LEU A 33 -3.38 0.53 -11.37
C LEU A 33 -3.41 -0.92 -10.89
N TRP A 34 -3.34 -1.14 -9.57
CA TRP A 34 -3.44 -2.48 -8.99
C TRP A 34 -4.78 -3.12 -9.36
N ALA A 35 -5.89 -2.41 -9.19
CA ALA A 35 -7.22 -2.93 -9.49
C ALA A 35 -7.37 -3.27 -10.97
N TYR A 36 -6.84 -2.42 -11.86
CA TYR A 36 -6.79 -2.68 -13.28
C TYR A 36 -6.01 -3.95 -13.62
N LEU A 37 -4.81 -4.13 -13.06
CA LEU A 37 -3.99 -5.31 -13.30
C LEU A 37 -4.66 -6.59 -12.76
N ALA A 38 -5.19 -6.54 -11.53
CA ALA A 38 -5.86 -7.67 -10.90
C ALA A 38 -7.12 -8.08 -11.69
N PHE A 39 -7.95 -7.11 -12.08
CA PHE A 39 -9.13 -7.36 -12.89
C PHE A 39 -8.78 -7.87 -14.29
N SER A 40 -7.76 -7.28 -14.93
CA SER A 40 -7.31 -7.72 -16.26
C SER A 40 -6.80 -9.15 -16.22
N GLN A 41 -6.04 -9.53 -15.20
CA GLN A 41 -5.59 -10.92 -15.00
C GLN A 41 -6.78 -11.87 -14.86
N PHE A 42 -7.77 -11.52 -14.06
CA PHE A 42 -8.99 -12.32 -13.92
C PHE A 42 -9.72 -12.47 -15.25
N MET A 43 -9.97 -11.37 -15.96
CA MET A 43 -10.67 -11.39 -17.24
C MET A 43 -9.94 -12.21 -18.31
N LEU A 44 -8.60 -12.12 -18.38
CA LEU A 44 -7.81 -12.90 -19.34
C LEU A 44 -7.92 -14.40 -19.08
N ILE A 45 -7.79 -14.83 -17.83
CA ILE A 45 -7.86 -16.26 -17.47
C ILE A 45 -9.29 -16.78 -17.63
N TYR A 46 -10.28 -15.97 -17.25
CA TYR A 46 -11.70 -16.31 -17.44
C TYR A 46 -12.06 -16.45 -18.93
N ALA A 47 -11.60 -15.51 -19.77
CA ALA A 47 -11.86 -15.54 -21.21
C ALA A 47 -11.08 -16.65 -21.94
N GLY A 48 -9.84 -16.91 -21.54
CA GLY A 48 -8.99 -17.96 -22.12
C GLY A 48 -9.44 -19.37 -21.75
N ASN A 49 -9.94 -19.56 -20.53
CA ASN A 49 -10.47 -20.83 -20.00
C ASN A 49 -9.59 -22.06 -20.28
N ILE A 50 -8.26 -21.88 -20.19
CA ILE A 50 -7.28 -22.96 -20.40
C ILE A 50 -7.13 -23.75 -19.10
N ARG A 51 -7.14 -25.08 -19.19
CA ARG A 51 -7.19 -25.98 -18.03
C ARG A 51 -6.09 -25.70 -17.01
N GLU A 52 -4.86 -25.46 -17.47
CA GLU A 52 -3.69 -25.22 -16.63
C GLU A 52 -3.86 -23.95 -15.77
N GLU A 53 -4.39 -22.86 -16.34
CA GLU A 53 -4.51 -21.55 -15.65
C GLU A 53 -5.75 -21.47 -14.75
N VAL A 54 -6.85 -22.09 -15.16
CA VAL A 54 -8.13 -22.05 -14.44
C VAL A 54 -8.04 -22.77 -13.09
N THR A 55 -7.22 -23.83 -12.98
CA THR A 55 -7.04 -24.55 -11.70
C THR A 55 -6.60 -23.65 -10.55
N TRP A 56 -5.88 -22.57 -10.84
CA TRP A 56 -5.47 -21.59 -9.83
C TRP A 56 -6.66 -20.81 -9.26
N TYR A 57 -7.63 -20.39 -10.09
CA TYR A 57 -8.84 -19.71 -9.63
C TYR A 57 -9.83 -20.67 -8.97
N LEU A 58 -9.94 -21.92 -9.45
CA LEU A 58 -10.81 -22.94 -8.84
C LEU A 58 -10.46 -23.21 -7.37
N ALA A 59 -9.17 -23.18 -7.00
CA ALA A 59 -8.76 -23.30 -5.59
C ALA A 59 -9.27 -22.15 -4.71
N ARG A 60 -9.54 -20.98 -5.30
CA ARG A 60 -9.94 -19.73 -4.64
C ARG A 60 -11.44 -19.45 -4.68
N GLU A 61 -12.21 -20.24 -5.43
CA GLU A 61 -13.67 -20.23 -5.38
C GLU A 61 -14.25 -20.89 -4.12
N ARG A 62 -13.41 -21.57 -3.32
CA ARG A 62 -13.84 -22.12 -2.03
C ARG A 62 -14.37 -21.01 -1.11
N PRO A 63 -15.43 -21.26 -0.30
CA PRO A 63 -16.12 -20.20 0.46
C PRO A 63 -15.23 -19.29 1.30
N GLY A 64 -14.16 -19.81 1.90
CA GLY A 64 -13.21 -19.02 2.68
C GLY A 64 -12.40 -18.02 1.82
N TRP A 65 -11.84 -18.49 0.70
CA TRP A 65 -11.01 -17.66 -0.17
C TRP A 65 -11.83 -16.69 -1.03
N LEU A 66 -13.07 -17.06 -1.35
CA LEU A 66 -14.03 -16.16 -1.99
C LEU A 66 -14.35 -14.97 -1.07
N ALA A 67 -14.56 -15.21 0.23
CA ALA A 67 -14.77 -14.13 1.18
C ALA A 67 -13.57 -13.18 1.25
N VAL A 68 -12.34 -13.70 1.22
CA VAL A 68 -11.12 -12.88 1.16
C VAL A 68 -11.07 -12.06 -0.13
N ALA A 69 -11.43 -12.62 -1.28
CA ALA A 69 -11.49 -11.89 -2.54
C ALA A 69 -12.49 -10.71 -2.47
N LEU A 70 -13.67 -10.92 -1.88
CA LEU A 70 -14.66 -9.85 -1.67
C LEU A 70 -14.13 -8.76 -0.72
N VAL A 71 -13.43 -9.17 0.34
CA VAL A 71 -12.76 -8.23 1.25
C VAL A 71 -11.69 -7.42 0.51
N LEU A 72 -10.91 -8.02 -0.38
CA LEU A 72 -9.92 -7.30 -1.19
C LEU A 72 -10.60 -6.27 -2.11
N ILE A 73 -11.67 -6.64 -2.80
CA ILE A 73 -12.43 -5.70 -3.64
C ILE A 73 -12.97 -4.52 -2.80
N ALA A 74 -13.53 -4.80 -1.62
CA ALA A 74 -14.12 -3.76 -0.78
C ALA A 74 -13.06 -2.90 -0.07
N ALA A 75 -12.06 -3.51 0.56
CA ALA A 75 -11.13 -2.85 1.48
C ALA A 75 -9.76 -2.51 0.88
N HIS A 76 -9.32 -3.21 -0.18
CA HIS A 76 -8.08 -2.87 -0.90
C HIS A 76 -8.35 -1.88 -2.04
N PHE A 77 -9.52 -1.96 -2.68
CA PHE A 77 -9.90 -1.08 -3.78
C PHE A 77 -10.98 -0.06 -3.40
N ALA A 78 -12.24 -0.47 -3.18
CA ALA A 78 -13.37 0.46 -3.13
C ALA A 78 -13.27 1.49 -2.00
N LEU A 79 -12.87 1.05 -0.80
CA LEU A 79 -12.72 1.92 0.36
C LEU A 79 -11.55 2.92 0.20
N PRO A 80 -10.31 2.50 -0.13
CA PRO A 80 -9.23 3.44 -0.43
C PRO A 80 -9.56 4.38 -1.59
N PHE A 81 -10.19 3.89 -2.66
CA PHE A 81 -10.65 4.71 -3.78
C PHE A 81 -11.60 5.83 -3.32
N ALA A 82 -12.66 5.47 -2.59
CA ALA A 82 -13.64 6.43 -2.10
C ALA A 82 -13.03 7.46 -1.14
N LEU A 83 -12.15 7.02 -0.23
CA LEU A 83 -11.47 7.89 0.72
C LEU A 83 -10.49 8.84 0.02
N LEU A 84 -9.69 8.35 -0.94
CA LEU A 84 -8.70 9.15 -1.65
C LEU A 84 -9.31 10.07 -2.72
N LEU A 85 -10.56 9.85 -3.13
CA LEU A 85 -11.29 10.79 -3.97
C LEU A 85 -11.61 12.09 -3.19
N GLN A 86 -11.81 11.99 -1.88
CA GLN A 86 -12.13 13.14 -1.03
C GLN A 86 -10.90 14.02 -0.81
N ARG A 87 -10.99 15.28 -1.24
CA ARG A 87 -9.90 16.27 -1.05
C ARG A 87 -9.59 16.52 0.43
N ALA A 88 -10.58 16.41 1.32
CA ALA A 88 -10.40 16.58 2.76
C ALA A 88 -9.45 15.53 3.37
N VAL A 89 -9.61 14.26 2.97
CA VAL A 89 -8.75 13.15 3.41
C VAL A 89 -7.31 13.38 2.95
N LYS A 90 -7.13 13.84 1.70
CA LYS A 90 -5.81 14.09 1.11
C LYS A 90 -5.06 15.28 1.72
N ARG A 91 -5.75 16.24 2.34
CA ARG A 91 -5.10 17.39 3.01
C ARG A 91 -4.73 17.10 4.46
N ASN A 92 -5.37 16.12 5.10
CA ASN A 92 -5.11 15.78 6.48
C ASN A 92 -4.05 14.67 6.56
N PRO A 93 -2.84 14.95 7.11
CA PRO A 93 -1.77 13.97 7.17
C PRO A 93 -2.16 12.71 7.96
N VAL A 94 -2.96 12.85 9.02
CA VAL A 94 -3.39 11.72 9.86
C VAL A 94 -4.34 10.81 9.09
N SER A 95 -5.34 11.39 8.42
CA SER A 95 -6.28 10.64 7.59
C SER A 95 -5.58 9.94 6.43
N LEU A 96 -4.68 10.65 5.73
CA LEU A 96 -3.91 10.08 4.62
C LEU A 96 -3.01 8.93 5.07
N ALA A 97 -2.35 9.05 6.22
CA ALA A 97 -1.56 7.95 6.77
C ALA A 97 -2.41 6.76 7.21
N GLY A 98 -3.63 7.00 7.73
CA GLY A 98 -4.58 5.93 8.03
C GLY A 98 -4.94 5.13 6.78
N VAL A 99 -5.20 5.80 5.65
CA VAL A 99 -5.43 5.15 4.35
C VAL A 99 -4.18 4.40 3.88
N ALA A 100 -2.99 4.96 4.03
CA ALA A 100 -1.75 4.28 3.67
C ALA A 100 -1.54 2.98 4.47
N VAL A 101 -1.82 3.00 5.78
CA VAL A 101 -1.75 1.80 6.62
C VAL A 101 -2.79 0.77 6.18
N LEU A 102 -4.02 1.18 5.91
CA LEU A 102 -5.06 0.30 5.38
C LEU A 102 -4.59 -0.39 4.08
N ILE A 103 -4.04 0.37 3.13
CA ILE A 103 -3.53 -0.17 1.87
C ILE A 103 -2.40 -1.18 2.13
N LEU A 104 -1.46 -0.89 3.03
CA LEU A 104 -0.37 -1.80 3.37
C LEU A 104 -0.86 -3.11 4.01
N VAL A 105 -1.83 -3.02 4.94
CA VAL A 105 -2.41 -4.22 5.56
C VAL A 105 -3.15 -5.05 4.52
N MET A 106 -3.96 -4.41 3.68
CA MET A 106 -4.69 -5.12 2.63
C MET A 106 -3.77 -5.66 1.55
N ARG A 107 -2.61 -5.03 1.31
CA ARG A 107 -1.58 -5.57 0.42
C ARG A 107 -1.00 -6.88 0.95
N LEU A 108 -0.80 -6.98 2.26
CA LEU A 108 -0.38 -8.24 2.89
C LEU A 108 -1.45 -9.32 2.73
N VAL A 109 -2.73 -8.95 2.87
CA VAL A 109 -3.85 -9.87 2.64
C VAL A 109 -3.90 -10.33 1.18
N ASP A 110 -3.64 -9.44 0.22
CA ASP A 110 -3.52 -9.75 -1.21
C ASP A 110 -2.40 -10.77 -1.47
N ASP A 111 -1.21 -10.55 -0.89
CA ASP A 111 -0.08 -11.49 -1.01
C ASP A 111 -0.43 -12.87 -0.42
N TYR A 112 -1.17 -12.93 0.69
CA TYR A 112 -1.66 -14.21 1.22
C TYR A 112 -2.68 -14.89 0.32
N TRP A 113 -3.63 -14.12 -0.24
CA TRP A 113 -4.61 -14.64 -1.18
C TRP A 113 -3.94 -15.16 -2.46
N LEU A 114 -2.83 -14.55 -2.88
CA LEU A 114 -2.03 -14.99 -4.01
C LEU A 114 -1.29 -16.31 -3.72
N VAL A 115 -0.74 -16.50 -2.51
CA VAL A 115 0.19 -17.61 -2.21
C VAL A 115 -0.48 -18.80 -1.51
N LEU A 116 -1.22 -18.56 -0.43
CA LEU A 116 -1.68 -19.62 0.50
C LEU A 116 -2.58 -20.69 -0.15
N PRO A 117 -3.57 -20.36 -1.01
CA PRO A 117 -4.42 -21.39 -1.62
C PRO A 117 -3.66 -22.34 -2.55
N GLY A 118 -2.48 -21.94 -3.02
CA GLY A 118 -1.61 -22.76 -3.88
C GLY A 118 -0.60 -23.62 -3.12
N MET A 119 -0.44 -23.41 -1.81
CA MET A 119 0.52 -24.16 -0.99
C MET A 119 -0.08 -25.49 -0.52
N ARG A 120 0.61 -26.60 -0.84
CA ARG A 120 0.27 -27.93 -0.31
C ARG A 120 0.44 -27.94 1.21
N GLY A 121 -0.63 -28.30 1.95
CA GLY A 121 -0.61 -28.37 3.42
C GLY A 121 -0.87 -27.05 4.15
N ALA A 122 -1.19 -25.95 3.44
CA ALA A 122 -1.63 -24.70 4.05
C ALA A 122 -3.12 -24.75 4.47
N GLU A 123 -3.53 -25.84 5.12
CA GLU A 123 -4.89 -26.00 5.64
C GLU A 123 -4.96 -25.42 7.05
N GLY A 124 -5.55 -24.23 7.16
CA GLY A 124 -5.77 -23.56 8.44
C GLY A 124 -4.75 -22.47 8.77
N PHE A 125 -5.00 -21.80 9.90
CA PHE A 125 -4.17 -20.69 10.36
C PHE A 125 -2.87 -21.21 10.96
N HIS A 126 -1.73 -20.71 10.48
CA HIS A 126 -0.43 -20.93 11.08
C HIS A 126 0.06 -19.63 11.71
N TRP A 127 0.52 -19.67 12.96
CA TRP A 127 0.99 -18.48 13.68
C TRP A 127 2.15 -17.74 12.96
N LEU A 128 2.96 -18.48 12.19
CA LEU A 128 3.99 -17.90 11.32
C LEU A 128 3.44 -16.92 10.29
N TYR A 129 2.18 -17.06 9.87
CA TYR A 129 1.56 -16.10 8.97
C TYR A 129 1.57 -14.71 9.60
N VAL A 130 1.33 -14.59 10.90
CA VAL A 130 1.41 -13.30 11.59
C VAL A 130 2.86 -12.90 11.87
N VAL A 131 3.68 -13.82 12.38
CA VAL A 131 5.04 -13.47 12.84
C VAL A 131 5.96 -13.09 11.68
N THR A 132 5.84 -13.72 10.52
CA THR A 132 6.77 -13.52 9.39
C THR A 132 6.75 -12.08 8.85
N PRO A 133 5.59 -11.47 8.53
CA PRO A 133 5.51 -10.06 8.12
C PRO A 133 6.06 -9.11 9.17
N PHE A 134 5.79 -9.34 10.45
CA PHE A 134 6.30 -8.47 11.51
C PHE A 134 7.82 -8.63 11.69
N ALA A 135 8.35 -9.85 11.56
CA ALA A 135 9.78 -10.10 11.64
C ALA A 135 10.52 -9.49 10.45
N VAL A 136 10.08 -9.77 9.22
CA VAL A 136 10.69 -9.26 7.98
C VAL A 136 10.49 -7.75 7.88
N GLY A 137 9.27 -7.26 8.09
CA GLY A 137 8.94 -5.84 8.07
C GLY A 137 9.66 -5.07 9.17
N GLY A 138 9.77 -5.63 10.38
CA GLY A 138 10.51 -5.05 11.49
C GLY A 138 12.02 -4.98 11.22
N LEU A 139 12.61 -6.06 10.68
CA LEU A 139 14.01 -6.09 10.27
C LEU A 139 14.29 -5.04 9.18
N TRP A 140 13.41 -4.97 8.17
CA TRP A 140 13.50 -4.00 7.09
C TRP A 140 13.38 -2.57 7.62
N LEU A 141 12.39 -2.28 8.47
CA LEU A 141 12.20 -0.97 9.10
C LEU A 141 13.41 -0.60 9.97
N ALA A 142 13.98 -1.54 10.70
CA ALA A 142 15.17 -1.32 11.52
C ALA A 142 16.42 -1.04 10.67
N ALA A 143 16.59 -1.75 9.55
CA ALA A 143 17.68 -1.49 8.60
C ALA A 143 17.50 -0.13 7.91
N PHE A 144 16.28 0.18 7.47
CA PHE A 144 15.91 1.45 6.85
C PHE A 144 16.14 2.63 7.81
N ALA A 145 15.67 2.54 9.06
CA ALA A 145 15.88 3.55 10.08
C ALA A 145 17.35 3.73 10.44
N ARG A 146 18.14 2.64 10.49
CA ARG A 146 19.60 2.72 10.70
C ARG A 146 20.30 3.48 9.58
N ARG A 147 19.92 3.26 8.31
CA ARG A 147 20.48 4.00 7.17
C ARG A 147 20.05 5.47 7.17
N LEU A 148 18.79 5.76 7.49
CA LEU A 148 18.26 7.12 7.57
C LEU A 148 18.98 7.98 8.61
N ARG A 149 19.43 7.40 9.73
CA ARG A 149 20.18 8.15 10.76
C ARG A 149 21.51 8.71 10.25
N GLY A 150 22.11 8.08 9.23
CA GLY A 150 23.38 8.51 8.64
C GLY A 150 23.23 9.49 7.48
N LEU A 151 22.01 9.88 7.11
CA LEU A 151 21.73 10.73 5.95
C LEU A 151 20.96 11.99 6.36
N ALA A 152 21.21 13.09 5.65
CA ALA A 152 20.37 14.27 5.74
C ALA A 152 18.98 13.93 5.18
N LEU A 153 17.92 14.08 6.01
CA LEU A 153 16.54 13.77 5.62
C LEU A 153 16.00 14.64 4.47
N VAL A 154 16.60 15.81 4.31
CA VAL A 154 16.33 16.76 3.23
C VAL A 154 17.69 17.13 2.64
N PRO A 155 17.96 16.87 1.35
CA PRO A 155 19.20 17.29 0.70
C PRO A 155 19.30 18.83 0.73
N ALA A 156 20.21 19.37 1.53
CA ALA A 156 20.29 20.82 1.76
C ALA A 156 20.80 21.63 0.55
N ASN A 157 21.50 20.97 -0.38
CA ASN A 157 22.17 21.63 -1.52
C ASN A 157 21.52 21.27 -2.87
N GLU A 158 20.31 20.71 -2.87
CA GLU A 158 19.62 20.34 -4.10
C GLU A 158 18.72 21.49 -4.57
N PRO A 159 18.95 22.06 -5.77
CA PRO A 159 18.21 23.24 -6.25
C PRO A 159 16.71 22.97 -6.40
N LEU A 160 16.31 21.72 -6.70
CA LEU A 160 14.90 21.32 -6.77
C LEU A 160 14.22 21.39 -5.38
N VAL A 161 14.95 21.03 -4.33
CA VAL A 161 14.44 21.06 -2.94
C VAL A 161 14.34 22.50 -2.46
N GLU A 162 15.31 23.35 -2.79
CA GLU A 162 15.22 24.79 -2.50
C GLU A 162 14.04 25.45 -3.21
N GLN A 163 13.82 25.13 -4.48
CA GLN A 163 12.66 25.61 -5.24
C GLN A 163 11.33 25.09 -4.67
N ALA A 164 11.25 23.81 -4.29
CA ALA A 164 10.05 23.24 -3.67
C ALA A 164 9.76 23.82 -2.28
N MET A 165 10.79 24.20 -1.52
CA MET A 165 10.63 24.93 -0.25
C MET A 165 10.27 26.40 -0.47
N ALA A 166 10.83 27.06 -1.48
CA ALA A 166 10.61 28.48 -1.78
C ALA A 166 9.24 28.74 -2.43
N ALA A 167 8.80 27.88 -3.35
CA ALA A 167 7.49 27.98 -4.02
C ALA A 167 6.30 27.85 -3.07
N HIS A 168 6.54 27.44 -1.82
CA HIS A 168 5.51 27.23 -0.79
C HIS A 168 5.75 28.10 0.46
N GLY A 169 6.71 29.03 0.41
CA GLY A 169 7.00 30.03 1.45
C GLY A 169 6.25 31.36 1.28
N HIS A 170 5.36 31.48 0.30
CA HIS A 170 4.49 32.62 0.04
C HIS A 170 3.02 32.29 0.33
#